data_AF-A0A1I1F3K6-F1
#
_entry.id   AF-A0A1I1F3K6-F1
#
_cell.length_a   1.000
_cell.length_b   1.000
_cell.length_c   1.000
_cell.angle_alpha   90.00
_cell.angle_beta   90.00
_cell.angle_gamma   90.00
#
_symmetry.space_group_name_H-M   'P 1'
#
loop_
_entity.id
_entity.type
_entity.pdbx_description
1 polymer ?
#
loop_
_entity_poly.entity_id
_entity_poly.type
_entity_poly.pdbx_seq_one_letter_code
_entity_poly.pdbx_strand_id
1 'polypeptide(L)'
;MAKTYKAPFTQAAKLSSCICTAAKTTYNDAANAVLLFTAGADGARVSRVWAIPRATVTATQLQLYVSYDAGVTLHLIETALMAAYTMAQTTQAPATDFVRATAANPLRLPANARLYAAIGVALAGGIVFSADAEDF
;
A
#
# COMPACT_ATOMS: atom_id res chain seq x y z
N MET A 1 -36.80 11.51 -9.23
CA MET A 1 -36.41 11.15 -7.86
C MET A 1 -35.37 12.15 -7.38
N ALA A 2 -35.59 12.79 -6.23
CA ALA A 2 -34.60 13.70 -5.66
C ALA A 2 -33.32 12.92 -5.37
N LYS A 3 -32.19 13.36 -5.94
CA LYS A 3 -30.87 12.84 -5.57
C LYS A 3 -30.46 13.57 -4.29
N THR A 4 -30.81 13.02 -3.14
CA THR A 4 -30.33 13.53 -1.85
C THR A 4 -28.87 13.16 -1.71
N TYR A 5 -27.97 14.04 -2.14
CA TYR A 5 -26.54 13.88 -1.93
C TYR A 5 -26.25 14.18 -0.46
N LYS A 6 -26.17 13.13 0.37
CA LYS A 6 -25.58 13.26 1.70
C LYS A 6 -24.08 13.40 1.50
N ALA A 7 -23.47 14.46 2.02
CA ALA A 7 -22.02 14.62 1.97
C ALA A 7 -21.38 13.48 2.79
N PRO A 8 -20.51 12.64 2.18
CA PRO A 8 -19.75 11.67 2.95
C PRO A 8 -18.69 12.42 3.76
N PHE A 9 -18.68 12.20 5.07
CA PHE A 9 -17.68 12.73 5.98
C PHE A 9 -16.72 11.61 6.33
N THR A 10 -15.43 11.92 6.51
CA THR A 10 -14.45 10.89 6.85
C THR A 10 -14.83 10.23 8.17
N GLN A 11 -14.90 8.90 8.15
CA GLN A 11 -15.16 8.05 9.30
C GLN A 11 -13.84 7.70 10.01
N ALA A 12 -13.92 6.95 11.11
CA ALA A 12 -12.80 6.61 11.96
C ALA A 12 -11.55 6.13 11.19
N ALA A 13 -10.39 6.62 11.62
CA ALA A 13 -9.10 6.24 11.06
C ALA A 13 -8.89 4.72 11.11
N LYS A 14 -8.37 4.18 10.01
CA LYS A 14 -8.02 2.77 9.82
C LYS A 14 -6.54 2.67 9.52
N LEU A 15 -5.86 1.85 10.32
CA LEU A 15 -4.52 1.37 10.01
C LEU A 15 -4.64 -0.03 9.41
N SER A 16 -4.14 -0.21 8.19
CA SER A 16 -4.09 -1.51 7.53
C SER A 16 -2.66 -1.90 7.22
N SER A 17 -2.36 -3.20 7.27
CA SER A 17 -1.01 -3.69 7.02
C SER A 17 -1.03 -5.01 6.26
N CYS A 18 -0.02 -5.23 5.40
CA CYS A 18 0.20 -6.50 4.73
C CYS A 18 1.69 -6.86 4.70
N ILE A 19 1.99 -8.14 4.45
CA ILE A 19 3.36 -8.65 4.39
C ILE A 19 3.60 -9.23 3.00
N CYS A 20 4.64 -8.75 2.33
CA CYS A 20 5.09 -9.27 1.05
C CYS A 20 6.34 -10.13 1.25
N THR A 21 6.36 -11.35 0.73
CA THR A 21 7.50 -12.27 0.80
C THR A 21 8.00 -12.75 -0.57
N ALA A 22 7.10 -12.84 -1.55
CA ALA A 22 7.41 -13.24 -2.92
C ALA A 22 7.78 -12.02 -3.78
N ALA A 23 8.72 -12.22 -4.73
CA ALA A 23 9.07 -11.21 -5.70
C ALA A 23 7.97 -11.02 -6.75
N LYS A 24 7.69 -9.77 -7.09
CA LYS A 24 6.92 -9.37 -8.26
C LYS A 24 7.86 -8.70 -9.26
N THR A 25 8.23 -9.47 -10.29
CA THR A 25 9.10 -9.01 -11.39
C THR A 25 8.31 -8.53 -12.61
N THR A 26 7.01 -8.83 -12.66
CA THR A 26 6.09 -8.43 -13.73
C THR A 26 5.13 -7.35 -13.25
N TYR A 27 4.87 -6.34 -14.07
CA TYR A 27 4.08 -5.15 -13.69
C TYR A 27 2.66 -5.14 -14.28
N ASN A 28 2.33 -6.12 -15.11
CA ASN A 28 1.11 -6.17 -15.93
C ASN A 28 0.11 -7.24 -15.47
N ASP A 29 0.31 -7.82 -14.30
CA ASP A 29 -0.55 -8.87 -13.73
C ASP A 29 -0.70 -8.71 -12.21
N ALA A 30 -1.57 -9.54 -11.61
CA ALA A 30 -1.84 -9.54 -10.18
C ALA A 30 -0.96 -10.51 -9.37
N ALA A 31 -0.10 -11.30 -10.00
CA ALA A 31 0.71 -12.31 -9.30
C ALA A 31 1.65 -11.65 -8.29
N ASN A 32 1.77 -12.29 -7.12
CA ASN A 32 2.63 -11.89 -6.00
C ASN A 32 2.38 -10.49 -5.41
N ALA A 33 1.30 -9.81 -5.83
CA ALA A 33 0.82 -8.61 -5.17
C ALA A 33 -0.08 -8.99 -3.99
N VAL A 34 0.08 -8.30 -2.87
CA VAL A 34 -0.64 -8.56 -1.62
C VAL A 34 -1.59 -7.41 -1.33
N LEU A 35 -2.83 -7.71 -0.95
CA LEU A 35 -3.84 -6.70 -0.62
C LEU A 35 -3.41 -5.95 0.64
N LEU A 36 -3.26 -4.63 0.53
CA LEU A 36 -2.90 -3.73 1.62
C LEU A 36 -4.15 -3.07 2.22
N PHE A 37 -5.09 -2.60 1.41
CA PHE A 37 -6.28 -1.91 1.89
C PHE A 37 -7.47 -2.06 0.93
N THR A 38 -8.70 -2.07 1.46
CA THR A 38 -9.94 -2.05 0.66
C THR A 38 -10.77 -0.85 1.10
N ALA A 39 -11.09 0.04 0.16
CA ALA A 39 -11.93 1.20 0.41
C ALA A 39 -13.39 0.79 0.69
N GLY A 40 -14.06 1.55 1.55
CA GLY A 40 -15.48 1.38 1.83
C GLY A 40 -16.39 1.65 0.62
N ALA A 41 -17.70 1.49 0.83
CA ALA A 41 -18.73 1.66 -0.19
C ALA A 41 -18.81 3.10 -0.74
N ASP A 42 -18.42 4.09 0.07
CA ASP A 42 -18.37 5.51 -0.30
C ASP A 42 -16.95 5.97 -0.73
N GLY A 43 -15.99 5.05 -0.75
CA GLY A 43 -14.58 5.30 -1.04
C GLY A 43 -13.73 5.52 0.22
N ALA A 44 -12.47 5.88 0.01
CA ALA A 44 -11.52 6.12 1.10
C ALA A 44 -10.46 7.15 0.75
N ARG A 45 -9.84 7.70 1.77
CA ARG A 45 -8.67 8.60 1.69
C ARG A 45 -7.50 7.93 2.37
N VAL A 46 -6.43 7.61 1.64
CA VAL A 46 -5.17 7.12 2.19
C VAL A 46 -4.22 8.30 2.39
N SER A 47 -3.81 8.53 3.62
CA SER A 47 -3.00 9.70 4.03
C SER A 47 -1.51 9.39 4.15
N ARG A 48 -1.14 8.11 4.32
CA ARG A 48 0.27 7.68 4.35
C ARG A 48 0.38 6.20 3.99
N VAL A 49 1.42 5.85 3.26
CA VAL A 49 1.84 4.45 3.06
C VAL A 49 3.34 4.34 3.31
N TRP A 50 3.75 3.35 4.10
CA TRP A 50 5.17 3.12 4.39
C TRP A 50 5.46 1.63 4.50
N ALA A 51 6.74 1.28 4.37
CA ALA A 51 7.21 -0.08 4.48
C ALA A 51 8.41 -0.22 5.40
N ILE A 52 8.50 -1.34 6.13
CA ILE A 52 9.59 -1.67 7.05
C ILE A 52 10.05 -3.12 6.77
N PRO A 53 11.35 -3.36 6.60
CA PRO A 53 11.86 -4.72 6.42
C PRO A 53 11.78 -5.51 7.74
N ARG A 54 11.48 -6.81 7.66
CA ARG A 54 11.50 -7.72 8.83
C ARG A 54 12.72 -8.63 8.89
N ALA A 55 13.58 -8.55 7.89
CA ALA A 55 14.83 -9.31 7.77
C ALA A 55 15.85 -8.50 6.97
N THR A 56 17.09 -9.00 6.92
CA THR A 56 18.14 -8.41 6.07
C THR A 56 17.66 -8.37 4.63
N VAL A 57 17.67 -7.17 4.06
CA VAL A 57 17.12 -6.89 2.75
C VAL A 57 18.25 -6.41 1.82
N THR A 58 18.35 -7.00 0.64
CA THR A 58 19.10 -6.40 -0.46
C THR A 58 18.27 -5.27 -1.07
N ALA A 59 18.91 -4.29 -1.72
CA ALA A 59 18.17 -3.19 -2.33
C ALA A 59 17.03 -3.73 -3.21
N THR A 60 15.81 -3.31 -2.91
CA THR A 60 14.60 -3.86 -3.52
C THR A 60 13.62 -2.74 -3.84
N GLN A 61 12.94 -2.87 -4.98
CA GLN A 61 11.89 -1.96 -5.34
C GLN A 61 10.61 -2.35 -4.60
N LEU A 62 9.99 -1.39 -3.94
CA LEU A 62 8.65 -1.50 -3.41
C LEU A 62 7.67 -0.96 -4.46
N GLN A 63 6.55 -1.65 -4.63
CA GLN A 63 5.58 -1.33 -5.68
C GLN A 63 4.19 -1.19 -5.05
N LEU A 64 3.50 -0.10 -5.38
CA LEU A 64 2.10 0.11 -5.03
C LEU A 64 1.23 0.06 -6.27
N TYR A 65 0.11 -0.66 -6.14
CA TYR A 65 -0.88 -0.81 -7.18
C TYR A 65 -2.26 -0.45 -6.66
N VAL A 66 -3.11 0.07 -7.54
CA VAL A 66 -4.54 0.21 -7.31
C VAL A 66 -5.31 -0.70 -8.24
N SER A 67 -6.36 -1.32 -7.72
CA SER A 67 -7.34 -2.06 -8.51
C SER A 67 -8.72 -1.46 -8.32
N TYR A 68 -9.44 -1.33 -9.42
CA TYR A 68 -10.82 -0.86 -9.46
C TYR A 68 -11.83 -1.98 -9.69
N ASP A 69 -11.34 -3.20 -9.93
CA ASP A 69 -12.11 -4.38 -10.35
C ASP A 69 -11.82 -5.58 -9.42
N ALA A 70 -11.74 -5.30 -8.11
CA ALA A 70 -11.57 -6.30 -7.06
C ALA A 70 -10.30 -7.18 -7.17
N GLY A 71 -9.23 -6.66 -7.76
CA GLY A 71 -7.92 -7.31 -7.85
C GLY A 71 -7.64 -8.02 -9.17
N VAL A 72 -8.51 -7.86 -10.19
CA VAL A 72 -8.30 -8.46 -11.51
C VAL A 72 -7.22 -7.69 -12.28
N THR A 73 -7.38 -6.37 -12.36
CA THR A 73 -6.42 -5.47 -13.01
C THR A 73 -5.72 -4.64 -11.94
N LEU A 74 -4.39 -4.70 -11.93
CA LEU A 74 -3.55 -3.87 -11.08
C LEU A 74 -2.92 -2.75 -11.90
N HIS A 75 -3.16 -1.50 -11.50
CA HIS A 75 -2.50 -0.34 -12.07
C HIS A 75 -1.38 0.13 -11.15
N LEU A 76 -0.14 0.13 -11.65
CA LEU A 76 1.00 0.64 -10.90
C LEU A 76 0.81 2.15 -10.67
N ILE A 77 0.84 2.56 -9.40
CA ILE A 77 0.67 3.97 -9.02
C ILE A 77 1.97 4.61 -8.56
N GLU A 78 2.84 3.84 -7.90
CA GLU A 78 4.10 4.37 -7.38
C GLU A 78 5.07 3.22 -7.12
N THR A 79 6.35 3.54 -7.22
CA THR A 79 7.43 2.67 -6.77
C THR A 79 8.40 3.46 -5.90
N ALA A 80 8.96 2.81 -4.89
CA ALA A 80 10.01 3.37 -4.04
C ALA A 80 11.19 2.40 -3.95
N LEU A 81 12.42 2.90 -3.78
CA LEU A 81 13.59 2.05 -3.56
C LEU A 81 13.81 1.89 -2.05
N MET A 82 13.71 0.66 -1.55
CA MET A 82 14.21 0.32 -0.23
C MET A 82 15.69 -0.03 -0.35
N ALA A 83 16.55 0.77 0.29
CA ALA A 83 17.99 0.55 0.30
C ALA A 83 18.34 -0.79 0.96
N ALA A 84 19.50 -1.34 0.62
CA ALA A 84 20.01 -2.53 1.28
C ALA A 84 20.24 -2.23 2.77
N TYR A 85 19.80 -3.14 3.64
CA TYR A 85 19.92 -2.98 5.08
C TYR A 85 20.11 -4.34 5.76
N THR A 86 21.17 -4.44 6.56
CA THR A 86 21.44 -5.60 7.42
C THR A 86 20.67 -5.44 8.72
N MET A 87 19.75 -6.36 8.98
CA MET A 87 18.90 -6.30 10.16
C MET A 87 19.73 -6.52 11.44
N ALA A 88 19.67 -5.57 12.37
CA ALA A 88 20.34 -5.66 13.66
C ALA A 88 19.42 -5.18 14.79
N GLN A 89 19.36 -5.96 15.87
CA GLN A 89 18.47 -5.70 17.03
C GLN A 89 18.84 -4.45 17.84
N THR A 90 20.05 -3.92 17.64
CA THR A 90 20.57 -2.73 18.33
C THR A 90 20.39 -1.45 17.52
N THR A 91 19.76 -1.52 16.35
CA THR A 91 19.59 -0.37 15.45
C THR A 91 18.15 -0.26 14.97
N GLN A 92 17.72 0.95 14.63
CA GLN A 92 16.42 1.17 14.02
C GLN A 92 16.40 0.64 12.58
N ALA A 93 15.42 -0.20 12.25
CA ALA A 93 15.17 -0.58 10.87
C ALA A 93 14.61 0.64 10.09
N PRO A 94 15.21 1.01 8.95
CA PRO A 94 14.76 2.17 8.19
C PRO A 94 13.38 1.91 7.58
N ALA A 95 12.46 2.85 7.79
CA ALA A 95 11.19 2.87 7.07
C ALA A 95 11.39 3.51 5.68
N THR A 96 10.70 2.99 4.67
CA THR A 96 10.61 3.60 3.35
C THR A 96 9.20 4.13 3.16
N ASP A 97 9.06 5.45 3.09
CA ASP A 97 7.79 6.12 2.84
C ASP A 97 7.50 6.24 1.34
N PHE A 98 6.22 6.17 0.98
CA PHE A 98 5.71 6.50 -0.34
C PHE A 98 5.27 7.96 -0.36
N VAL A 99 5.70 8.72 -1.36
CA VAL A 99 5.49 10.18 -1.41
C VAL A 99 4.20 10.57 -2.12
N ARG A 100 3.55 9.65 -2.83
CA ARG A 100 2.26 9.92 -3.50
C ARG A 100 1.11 10.09 -2.51
N ALA A 101 1.11 9.37 -1.38
CA ALA A 101 0.08 9.46 -0.35
C ALA A 101 0.62 10.23 0.85
N THR A 102 0.18 11.49 1.00
CA THR A 102 0.57 12.34 2.12
C THR A 102 -0.64 12.96 2.80
N ALA A 103 -0.48 13.44 4.04
CA ALA A 103 -1.55 14.15 4.75
C ALA A 103 -2.03 15.38 3.97
N ALA A 104 -1.12 16.11 3.30
CA ALA A 104 -1.45 17.28 2.48
C ALA A 104 -2.12 16.90 1.14
N ASN A 105 -1.61 15.86 0.47
CA ASN A 105 -2.12 15.35 -0.79
C ASN A 105 -2.44 13.86 -0.64
N PRO A 106 -3.64 13.53 -0.14
CA PRO A 106 -4.00 12.15 0.11
C PRO A 106 -4.33 11.42 -1.19
N LEU A 107 -4.06 10.12 -1.21
CA LEU A 107 -4.53 9.26 -2.28
C LEU A 107 -6.02 8.97 -2.05
N ARG A 108 -6.88 9.47 -2.95
CA ARG A 108 -8.32 9.21 -2.92
C ARG A 108 -8.61 7.93 -3.70
N LEU A 109 -9.22 6.97 -3.03
CA LEU A 109 -9.66 5.71 -3.60
C LEU A 109 -11.18 5.78 -3.84
N PRO A 110 -11.66 5.45 -5.05
CA PRO A 110 -13.09 5.36 -5.29
C PRO A 110 -13.70 4.18 -4.52
N ALA A 111 -15.03 4.13 -4.49
CA ALA A 111 -15.79 3.06 -3.85
C ALA A 111 -15.25 1.67 -4.21
N ASN A 112 -15.03 0.83 -3.20
CA ASN A 112 -14.56 -0.56 -3.34
C ASN A 112 -13.17 -0.74 -4.00
N ALA A 113 -12.43 0.33 -4.29
CA ALA A 113 -11.08 0.20 -4.82
C ALA A 113 -10.15 -0.46 -3.79
N ARG A 114 -9.18 -1.21 -4.31
CA ARG A 114 -8.23 -1.97 -3.50
C ARG A 114 -6.81 -1.50 -3.75
N LEU A 115 -6.07 -1.29 -2.68
CA LEU A 115 -4.64 -0.97 -2.72
C LEU A 115 -3.85 -2.26 -2.50
N TYR A 116 -2.88 -2.51 -3.35
CA TYR A 116 -1.99 -3.67 -3.29
C TYR A 116 -0.53 -3.22 -3.16
N ALA A 117 0.26 -4.02 -2.46
CA ALA A 117 1.70 -3.83 -2.32
C ALA A 117 2.45 -5.05 -2.86
N ALA A 118 3.63 -4.82 -3.41
CA ALA A 118 4.55 -5.87 -3.85
C ALA A 118 6.02 -5.45 -3.69
N ILE A 119 6.91 -6.44 -3.79
CA ILE A 119 8.36 -6.26 -3.64
C ILE A 119 9.08 -6.84 -4.85
N GLY A 120 10.13 -6.19 -5.33
CA GLY A 120 10.87 -6.61 -6.53
C GLY A 120 11.81 -7.80 -6.29
N VAL A 121 12.25 -8.01 -5.05
CA VAL A 121 13.14 -9.12 -4.64
C VAL A 121 12.49 -9.89 -3.51
N ALA A 122 12.51 -11.22 -3.62
CA ALA A 122 11.91 -12.11 -2.64
C ALA A 122 12.68 -12.04 -1.31
N LEU A 123 11.94 -12.01 -0.21
CA LEU A 123 12.50 -11.96 1.13
C LEU A 123 11.68 -12.89 2.03
N ALA A 124 12.27 -13.99 2.49
CA ALA A 124 11.56 -14.98 3.29
C ALA A 124 11.00 -14.40 4.61
N GLY A 125 11.73 -13.47 5.24
CA GLY A 125 11.24 -12.74 6.41
C GLY A 125 10.17 -11.67 6.11
N GLY A 126 10.06 -11.29 4.84
CA GLY A 126 9.08 -10.34 4.31
C GLY A 126 9.34 -8.87 4.63
N ILE A 127 8.57 -8.02 3.96
CA ILE A 127 8.51 -6.58 4.17
C ILE A 127 7.08 -6.24 4.57
N VAL A 128 6.91 -5.53 5.68
CA VAL A 128 5.59 -5.05 6.12
C VAL A 128 5.30 -3.75 5.39
N PHE A 129 4.15 -3.67 4.76
CA PHE A 129 3.57 -2.42 4.30
C PHE A 129 2.46 -2.03 5.27
N SER A 130 2.35 -0.73 5.56
CA SER A 130 1.30 -0.17 6.39
C SER A 130 0.71 1.05 5.69
N ALA A 131 -0.60 1.24 5.83
CA ALA A 131 -1.34 2.35 5.27
C ALA A 131 -2.27 2.96 6.32
N ASP A 132 -2.18 4.28 6.47
CA ASP A 132 -3.15 5.08 7.21
C ASP A 132 -4.24 5.54 6.23
N ALA A 133 -5.49 5.20 6.54
CA ALA A 133 -6.63 5.51 5.70
C ALA A 133 -7.87 5.90 6.50
N GLU A 134 -8.77 6.63 5.88
CA GLU A 134 -10.09 6.99 6.42
C GLU A 134 -11.14 6.66 5.35
N ASP A 135 -12.18 5.90 5.72
CA ASP A 135 -13.31 5.69 4.81
C ASP A 135 -14.23 6.91 4.80
N PHE A 136 -15.02 7.04 3.74
CA PHE A 136 -16.00 8.10 3.54
C PHE A 136 -17.42 7.72 4.01
#